data_AF-A0A7R9UJ97-F1
#
_entry.id   AF-A0A7R9UJ97-F1
#
_cell.length_a   1.000
_cell.length_b   1.000
_cell.length_c   1.000
_cell.angle_alpha   90.00
_cell.angle_beta   90.00
_cell.angle_gamma   90.00
#
_symmetry.space_group_name_H-M   'P 1'
#
loop_
_entity.id
_entity.type
_entity.pdbx_description
1 polymer ?
#
loop_
_entity_poly.entity_id
_entity_poly.type
_entity_poly.pdbx_seq_one_letter_code
_entity_poly.pdbx_strand_id
1 'polypeptide(L)'
;LAPAKSPPCRCDALADDFAADDLDLPTGACAAVSHWSAPLRLRFEKRCELHGVKLTPTCTWRVAERRALGCPCGALDGLDFKYGRSNAEDYDLYDLKPRCAGRTGQWARLLFRARERYSSASLACAAGEAVTGLRVTYARYEWGDADEYDFQLQCAGAWWTNSSALHPTRRRRPSALDTAAVECGPGMAACGLEVTRARQEDGDVDLLDFRLRCFSTGTGAAEGEA
;
A
#
# COMPACT_ATOMS: atom_id res chain seq x y z
N LEU A 1 28.01 30.23 -8.96
CA LEU A 1 27.16 30.18 -7.75
C LEU A 1 26.87 28.72 -7.45
N ALA A 2 27.20 28.24 -6.25
CA ALA A 2 26.85 26.88 -5.85
C ALA A 2 25.35 26.80 -5.56
N PRO A 3 24.63 25.72 -5.93
CA PRO A 3 23.23 25.55 -5.60
C PRO A 3 23.07 25.52 -4.08
N ALA A 4 22.13 26.30 -3.56
CA ALA A 4 21.79 26.30 -2.14
C ALA A 4 21.36 24.89 -1.75
N LYS A 5 22.15 24.23 -0.88
CA LYS A 5 21.75 22.96 -0.27
C LYS A 5 20.45 23.22 0.50
N SER A 6 19.37 22.56 0.08
CA SER A 6 18.13 22.49 0.85
C SER A 6 18.47 22.10 2.29
N PRO A 7 17.92 22.78 3.31
CA PRO A 7 18.20 22.41 4.68
C PRO A 7 17.79 20.94 4.89
N PRO A 8 18.63 20.12 5.57
CA PRO A 8 18.24 18.75 5.89
C PRO A 8 16.93 18.82 6.69
N CYS A 9 15.94 18.04 6.28
CA CYS A 9 14.73 17.88 7.07
C CYS A 9 15.16 17.42 8.48
N ARG A 10 15.04 18.30 9.48
CA ARG A 10 15.24 17.92 10.88
C ARG A 10 14.00 17.15 11.32
N CYS A 11 14.04 15.85 11.11
CA CYS A 11 13.09 14.93 11.70
C CYS A 11 13.68 14.51 13.06
N ASP A 12 13.42 15.34 14.06
CA ASP A 12 13.62 14.94 15.45
C ASP A 12 12.78 13.68 15.69
N ALA A 13 13.37 12.70 16.38
CA ALA A 13 12.80 11.38 16.57
C ALA A 13 11.48 11.47 17.36
N LEU A 14 10.36 11.48 16.65
CA LEU A 14 9.05 11.27 17.26
C LEU A 14 8.93 9.79 17.61
N ALA A 15 8.80 9.55 18.92
CA ALA A 15 8.84 8.25 19.57
C ALA A 15 7.69 7.32 19.14
N ASP A 16 7.93 6.03 19.39
CA ASP A 16 7.27 4.84 18.84
C ASP A 16 5.81 4.54 19.23
N ASP A 17 5.06 5.46 19.83
CA ASP A 17 3.69 5.17 20.28
C ASP A 17 2.68 6.21 19.78
N PHE A 18 2.00 5.91 18.66
CA PHE A 18 0.79 6.64 18.27
C PHE A 18 -0.34 5.68 17.92
N ALA A 19 -1.37 5.73 18.76
CA ALA A 19 -2.64 5.06 18.52
C ALA A 19 -3.36 5.75 17.36
N ALA A 20 -3.65 4.96 16.34
CA ALA A 20 -4.35 5.36 15.15
C ALA A 20 -5.84 5.57 15.45
N ASP A 21 -6.22 6.79 15.83
CA ASP A 21 -7.59 7.29 15.68
C ASP A 21 -7.68 8.79 15.29
N ASP A 22 -6.60 9.57 15.43
CA ASP A 22 -6.56 10.95 14.91
C ASP A 22 -5.56 11.12 13.76
N LEU A 23 -6.06 11.73 12.69
CA LEU A 23 -5.46 11.98 11.38
C LEU A 23 -4.23 12.92 11.37
N ASP A 24 -3.61 13.17 12.51
CA ASP A 24 -2.45 14.04 12.62
C ASP A 24 -1.17 13.26 12.31
N LEU A 25 -0.94 13.08 11.01
CA LEU A 25 0.35 12.66 10.49
C LEU A 25 1.45 13.61 11.00
N PRO A 26 2.62 13.11 11.42
CA PRO A 26 3.67 13.93 12.00
C PRO A 26 4.00 15.11 11.08
N THR A 27 4.10 16.30 11.67
CA THR A 27 4.47 17.56 11.01
C THR A 27 5.89 17.47 10.46
N GLY A 28 6.04 16.90 9.29
CA GLY A 28 7.30 16.84 8.55
C GLY A 28 7.13 17.22 7.09
N ALA A 29 8.12 16.94 6.24
CA ALA A 29 8.16 17.41 4.85
C ALA A 29 6.91 17.06 4.01
N CYS A 30 6.21 15.97 4.37
CA CYS A 30 4.93 15.60 3.77
C CYS A 30 3.77 16.54 4.10
N ALA A 31 3.86 17.36 5.14
CA ALA A 31 2.75 18.16 5.63
C ALA A 31 2.55 19.47 4.84
N ALA A 32 3.58 19.97 4.15
CA ALA A 32 3.55 21.32 3.57
C ALA A 32 2.76 21.41 2.24
N VAL A 33 2.91 20.44 1.34
CA VAL A 33 2.18 20.39 0.05
C VAL A 33 2.03 18.93 -0.40
N SER A 34 1.09 18.20 0.18
CA SER A 34 0.76 16.85 -0.26
C SER A 34 -0.74 16.65 -0.47
N HIS A 35 -1.07 15.71 -1.34
CA HIS A 35 -2.44 15.27 -1.56
C HIS A 35 -2.50 13.75 -1.59
N TRP A 36 -3.67 13.21 -1.28
CA TRP A 36 -3.94 11.80 -1.47
C TRP A 36 -4.31 11.53 -2.92
N SER A 37 -3.73 10.47 -3.48
CA SER A 37 -4.18 9.91 -4.74
C SER A 37 -5.66 9.49 -4.67
N ALA A 38 -6.25 9.23 -5.83
CA ALA A 38 -7.48 8.45 -5.87
C ALA A 38 -7.23 7.07 -5.23
N PRO A 39 -8.25 6.44 -4.61
CA PRO A 39 -8.21 5.03 -4.26
C PRO A 39 -7.93 4.17 -5.49
N LEU A 40 -7.16 3.10 -5.31
CA LEU A 40 -6.90 2.10 -6.34
C LEU A 40 -8.19 1.53 -6.91
N ARG A 41 -9.21 1.36 -6.06
CA ARG A 41 -10.53 0.82 -6.46
C ARG A 41 -10.35 -0.44 -7.29
N LEU A 42 -9.63 -1.42 -6.76
CA LEU A 42 -9.70 -2.79 -7.26
C LEU A 42 -11.20 -3.11 -7.52
N ARG A 43 -11.55 -3.52 -8.73
CA ARG A 43 -12.92 -3.55 -9.25
C ARG A 43 -13.72 -4.65 -8.56
N PHE A 44 -14.30 -4.28 -7.43
CA PHE A 44 -15.12 -5.16 -6.60
C PHE A 44 -16.59 -5.22 -7.05
N GLU A 45 -17.04 -4.29 -7.89
CA GLU A 45 -18.44 -4.17 -8.36
C GLU A 45 -18.93 -5.39 -9.16
N LYS A 46 -18.04 -6.25 -9.66
CA LYS A 46 -18.42 -7.44 -10.45
C LYS A 46 -18.62 -8.73 -9.65
N ARG A 47 -18.43 -8.74 -8.33
CA ARG A 47 -18.40 -10.00 -7.55
C ARG A 47 -19.66 -10.36 -6.76
N CYS A 48 -20.78 -9.67 -6.98
CA CYS A 48 -22.09 -10.23 -6.61
C CYS A 48 -22.63 -11.28 -7.60
N GLU A 49 -21.83 -11.64 -8.60
CA GLU A 49 -22.13 -12.70 -9.56
C GLU A 49 -21.17 -13.89 -9.30
N LEU A 50 -21.50 -14.72 -8.32
CA LEU A 50 -20.87 -16.03 -8.18
C LEU A 50 -21.47 -16.96 -9.24
N HIS A 51 -20.64 -17.55 -10.11
CA HIS A 51 -21.07 -18.52 -11.14
C HIS A 51 -22.12 -18.04 -12.16
N GLY A 52 -22.16 -16.76 -12.50
CA GLY A 52 -23.14 -16.23 -13.47
C GLY A 52 -24.59 -16.22 -12.97
N VAL A 53 -24.78 -16.47 -11.67
CA VAL A 53 -26.03 -16.27 -10.96
C VAL A 53 -25.88 -14.99 -10.14
N LYS A 54 -26.76 -14.01 -10.38
CA LYS A 54 -26.88 -12.82 -9.52
C LYS A 54 -27.40 -13.28 -8.15
N LEU A 55 -26.48 -13.52 -7.22
CA LEU A 55 -26.83 -13.86 -5.85
C LEU A 55 -27.14 -12.56 -5.10
N THR A 56 -28.42 -12.20 -5.09
CA THR A 56 -29.01 -11.09 -4.32
C THR A 56 -28.43 -9.68 -4.57
N PRO A 57 -29.25 -8.61 -4.44
CA PRO A 57 -28.86 -7.26 -4.86
C PRO A 57 -27.85 -6.54 -3.96
N THR A 58 -27.28 -7.18 -2.91
CA THR A 58 -26.52 -6.45 -1.89
C THR A 58 -25.35 -7.27 -1.34
N CYS A 59 -24.23 -7.38 -2.08
CA CYS A 59 -22.96 -7.56 -1.38
C CYS A 59 -22.59 -6.19 -0.81
N THR A 60 -22.92 -5.98 0.45
CA THR A 60 -22.52 -4.80 1.19
C THR A 60 -21.10 -5.02 1.72
N TRP A 61 -20.24 -4.05 1.42
CA TRP A 61 -18.90 -3.98 1.98
C TRP A 61 -18.92 -2.99 3.12
N ARG A 62 -18.48 -3.43 4.28
CA ARG A 62 -18.30 -2.54 5.44
C ARG A 62 -16.82 -2.23 5.58
N VAL A 63 -16.49 -0.95 5.65
CA VAL A 63 -15.14 -0.54 6.05
C VAL A 63 -14.91 -1.01 7.48
N ALA A 64 -13.99 -1.95 7.65
CA ALA A 64 -13.64 -2.50 8.95
C ALA A 64 -12.57 -1.64 9.63
N GLU A 65 -11.52 -1.30 8.87
CA GLU A 65 -10.37 -0.56 9.38
C GLU A 65 -9.78 0.35 8.31
N ARG A 66 -9.21 1.48 8.73
CA ARG A 66 -8.42 2.36 7.86
C ARG A 66 -7.18 2.81 8.62
N ARG A 67 -6.02 2.73 7.97
CA ARG A 67 -4.74 3.13 8.53
C ARG A 67 -3.96 3.94 7.52
N ALA A 68 -3.57 5.15 7.92
CA ALA A 68 -2.67 6.01 7.16
C ALA A 68 -1.28 5.96 7.80
N LEU A 69 -0.27 5.69 6.97
CA LEU A 69 1.12 5.59 7.36
C LEU A 69 1.91 6.59 6.54
N GLY A 70 2.87 7.27 7.15
CA GLY A 70 3.66 8.30 6.50
C GLY A 70 5.13 8.19 6.84
N CYS A 71 5.97 8.65 5.92
CA CYS A 71 7.35 8.99 6.24
C CYS A 71 7.36 10.33 6.99
N PRO A 72 7.89 10.39 8.22
CA PRO A 72 8.02 11.66 8.94
C PRO A 72 8.85 12.68 8.15
N CYS A 73 9.79 12.21 7.33
CA CYS A 73 10.56 13.08 6.45
C CYS A 73 10.97 12.34 5.17
N GLY A 74 10.69 12.95 4.02
CA GLY A 74 11.10 12.44 2.72
C GLY A 74 10.11 11.47 2.07
N ALA A 75 10.54 10.88 0.96
CA ALA A 75 9.76 9.95 0.17
C ALA A 75 9.80 8.53 0.74
N LEU A 76 8.79 7.75 0.35
CA LEU A 76 8.84 6.30 0.39
C LEU A 76 9.95 5.82 -0.54
N ASP A 77 10.76 4.88 -0.07
CA ASP A 77 11.74 4.16 -0.89
C ASP A 77 11.38 2.68 -1.04
N GLY A 78 10.27 2.25 -0.43
CA GLY A 78 9.84 0.85 -0.49
C GLY A 78 8.63 0.51 0.36
N LEU A 79 8.32 -0.78 0.41
CA LEU A 79 7.21 -1.37 1.13
C LEU A 79 7.62 -2.72 1.68
N ASP A 80 7.56 -2.88 3.01
CA ASP A 80 7.59 -4.19 3.65
C ASP A 80 6.15 -4.65 3.87
N PHE A 81 5.89 -5.95 3.72
CA PHE A 81 4.58 -6.51 4.02
C PHE A 81 4.71 -7.89 4.64
N LYS A 82 3.70 -8.23 5.45
CA LYS A 82 3.49 -9.56 6.02
C LYS A 82 2.20 -10.12 5.46
N TYR A 83 2.20 -11.42 5.21
CA TYR A 83 0.99 -12.15 4.88
C TYR A 83 0.95 -13.48 5.63
N GLY A 84 -0.26 -13.92 5.94
CA GLY A 84 -0.50 -15.16 6.66
C GLY A 84 -1.96 -15.55 6.56
N ARG A 85 -2.32 -16.64 7.22
CA ARG A 85 -3.71 -17.07 7.35
C ARG A 85 -3.97 -17.51 8.78
N SER A 86 -5.10 -17.09 9.33
CA SER A 86 -5.59 -17.60 10.59
C SER A 86 -6.52 -18.78 10.33
N ASN A 87 -6.08 -20.01 10.59
CA ASN A 87 -6.95 -21.18 10.43
C ASN A 87 -8.11 -21.20 11.44
N ALA A 88 -7.97 -20.51 12.58
CA ALA A 88 -8.97 -20.49 13.63
C ALA A 88 -10.14 -19.53 13.30
N GLU A 89 -9.82 -18.40 12.66
CA GLU A 89 -10.79 -17.36 12.33
C GLU A 89 -11.10 -17.30 10.82
N ASP A 90 -10.48 -18.20 10.04
CA ASP A 90 -10.64 -18.42 8.59
C ASP A 90 -10.56 -17.15 7.74
N TYR A 91 -9.54 -16.33 8.00
CA TYR A 91 -9.23 -15.18 7.16
C TYR A 91 -7.75 -15.09 6.84
N ASP A 92 -7.46 -14.44 5.73
CA ASP A 92 -6.11 -14.07 5.35
C ASP A 92 -5.72 -12.75 6.00
N LEU A 93 -4.46 -12.69 6.41
CA LEU A 93 -3.89 -11.61 7.18
C LEU A 93 -2.89 -10.87 6.32
N TYR A 94 -2.99 -9.55 6.29
CA TYR A 94 -2.06 -8.67 5.57
C TYR A 94 -1.71 -7.48 6.45
N ASP A 95 -0.42 -7.24 6.64
CA ASP A 95 0.09 -6.05 7.30
C ASP A 95 1.12 -5.38 6.41
N LEU A 96 1.14 -4.06 6.42
CA LEU A 96 1.99 -3.27 5.55
C LEU A 96 2.80 -2.28 6.38
N LYS A 97 4.04 -2.07 5.97
CA LYS A 97 4.95 -1.13 6.62
C LYS A 97 5.70 -0.35 5.54
N PRO A 98 5.42 0.95 5.36
CA PRO A 98 6.17 1.76 4.43
C PRO A 98 7.66 1.82 4.81
N ARG A 99 8.52 1.85 3.80
CA ARG A 99 9.93 2.15 3.97
C ARG A 99 10.19 3.58 3.51
N CYS A 100 10.99 4.28 4.29
CA CYS A 100 11.39 5.66 4.07
C CYS A 100 12.90 5.70 3.88
N ALA A 101 13.42 6.69 3.16
CA ALA A 101 14.85 6.84 2.91
C ALA A 101 15.71 6.65 4.18
N GLY A 102 16.31 5.47 4.33
CA GLY A 102 17.16 5.08 5.47
C GLY A 102 16.44 4.74 6.78
N ARG A 103 15.10 4.61 6.80
CA ARG A 103 14.31 4.23 7.99
C ARG A 103 13.13 3.34 7.61
N THR A 104 12.83 2.31 8.39
CA THR A 104 11.55 1.59 8.25
C THR A 104 10.48 2.27 9.08
N GLY A 105 9.29 2.45 8.52
CA GLY A 105 8.13 2.96 9.25
C GLY A 105 7.56 1.95 10.25
N GLN A 106 6.35 2.21 10.74
CA GLN A 106 5.61 1.28 11.59
C GLN A 106 4.68 0.39 10.75
N TRP A 107 4.42 -0.81 11.26
CA TRP A 107 3.39 -1.70 10.70
C TRP A 107 2.00 -1.05 10.83
N ALA A 108 1.14 -1.24 9.83
CA ALA A 108 -0.25 -0.80 9.85
C ALA A 108 -1.04 -1.43 11.00
N ARG A 109 -0.61 -2.62 11.44
CA ARG A 109 -1.26 -3.46 12.46
C ARG A 109 -2.71 -3.78 12.07
N LEU A 110 -2.92 -4.04 10.79
CA LEU A 110 -4.18 -4.59 10.28
C LEU A 110 -4.26 -6.05 10.74
N LEU A 111 -5.07 -6.29 11.77
CA LEU A 111 -5.46 -7.60 12.34
C LEU A 111 -4.39 -8.58 12.84
N PHE A 112 -3.11 -8.42 12.54
CA PHE A 112 -2.12 -9.41 12.94
C PHE A 112 -1.98 -9.50 14.46
N ARG A 113 -2.45 -10.62 15.02
CA ARG A 113 -2.20 -10.96 16.42
C ARG A 113 -0.82 -11.60 16.51
N ALA A 114 -0.06 -11.26 17.55
CA ALA A 114 1.37 -11.61 17.68
C ALA A 114 1.73 -13.12 17.66
N ARG A 115 0.74 -14.04 17.57
CA ARG A 115 0.93 -15.49 17.63
C ARG A 115 0.73 -16.23 16.30
N GLU A 116 0.38 -15.54 15.23
CA GLU A 116 0.06 -16.18 13.95
C GLU A 116 1.31 -16.43 13.10
N ARG A 117 1.31 -17.53 12.35
CA ARG A 117 2.40 -17.84 11.40
C ARG A 117 2.23 -16.96 10.17
N TYR A 118 3.26 -16.17 9.86
CA TYR A 118 3.29 -15.32 8.67
C TYR A 118 4.61 -15.46 7.94
N SER A 119 4.54 -15.10 6.66
CA SER A 119 5.70 -14.82 5.83
C SER A 119 5.80 -13.32 5.61
N SER A 120 7.01 -12.83 5.32
CA SER A 120 7.26 -11.42 5.06
C SER A 120 8.10 -11.24 3.82
N ALA A 121 7.84 -10.16 3.09
CA ALA A 121 8.64 -9.75 1.95
C ALA A 121 8.83 -8.23 1.95
N SER A 122 9.83 -7.80 1.19
CA SER A 122 10.26 -6.41 1.10
C SER A 122 10.46 -6.02 -0.35
N LEU A 123 9.92 -4.87 -0.72
CA LEU A 123 10.14 -4.20 -2.00
C LEU A 123 10.83 -2.87 -1.72
N ALA A 124 11.86 -2.54 -2.48
CA ALA A 124 12.56 -1.28 -2.35
C ALA A 124 13.04 -0.78 -3.71
N CYS A 125 12.89 0.50 -3.97
CA CYS A 125 13.54 1.16 -5.09
C CYS A 125 15.07 1.15 -4.92
N ALA A 126 15.80 1.48 -5.99
CA ALA A 126 17.25 1.61 -5.88
C ALA A 126 17.62 2.73 -4.88
N ALA A 127 18.84 2.68 -4.35
CA ALA A 127 19.30 3.66 -3.37
C ALA A 127 19.19 5.09 -3.94
N GLY A 128 18.44 5.95 -3.26
CA GLY A 128 18.20 7.34 -3.67
C GLY A 128 16.98 7.54 -4.57
N GLU A 129 16.32 6.48 -5.02
CA GLU A 129 15.07 6.57 -5.76
C GLU A 129 13.86 6.60 -4.83
N ALA A 130 12.84 7.35 -5.23
CA ALA A 130 11.57 7.42 -4.55
C ALA A 130 10.52 6.55 -5.25
N VAL A 131 9.59 6.01 -4.45
CA VAL A 131 8.36 5.42 -4.94
C VAL A 131 7.50 6.53 -5.54
N THR A 132 7.06 6.32 -6.78
CA THR A 132 6.20 7.22 -7.55
C THR A 132 4.85 6.59 -7.85
N GLY A 133 4.68 5.29 -7.61
CA GLY A 133 3.44 4.57 -7.86
C GLY A 133 3.41 3.21 -7.19
N LEU A 134 2.21 2.69 -7.01
CA LEU A 134 1.92 1.39 -6.42
C LEU A 134 0.93 0.67 -7.33
N ARG A 135 1.27 -0.56 -7.70
CA ARG A 135 0.35 -1.47 -8.39
C ARG A 135 0.12 -2.67 -7.51
N VAL A 136 -1.14 -3.05 -7.39
CA VAL A 136 -1.57 -4.18 -6.59
C VAL A 136 -2.30 -5.16 -7.49
N THR A 137 -1.90 -6.43 -7.41
CA THR A 137 -2.62 -7.54 -8.02
C THR A 137 -3.26 -8.36 -6.92
N TYR A 138 -4.57 -8.49 -6.97
CA TYR A 138 -5.36 -9.29 -6.05
C TYR A 138 -5.83 -10.58 -6.76
N ALA A 139 -5.71 -11.71 -6.07
CA ALA A 139 -6.13 -13.02 -6.55
C ALA A 139 -6.94 -13.76 -5.47
N ARG A 140 -8.12 -14.29 -5.82
CA ARG A 140 -8.87 -15.24 -4.98
C ARG A 140 -8.69 -16.65 -5.51
N TYR A 141 -8.49 -17.59 -4.61
CA TYR A 141 -8.50 -19.02 -4.89
C TYR A 141 -9.64 -19.68 -4.14
N GLU A 142 -10.62 -20.22 -4.88
CA GLU A 142 -11.74 -21.00 -4.30
C GLU A 142 -11.25 -22.18 -3.47
N TRP A 143 -10.19 -22.84 -3.92
CA TRP A 143 -9.64 -23.96 -3.17
C TRP A 143 -8.81 -23.46 -2.00
N GLY A 144 -9.24 -23.77 -0.77
CA GLY A 144 -8.58 -23.31 0.45
C GLY A 144 -8.82 -21.84 0.75
N ASP A 145 -9.86 -21.26 0.13
CA ASP A 145 -10.49 -20.00 0.48
C ASP A 145 -9.53 -18.84 0.72
N ALA A 146 -8.59 -18.63 -0.20
CA ALA A 146 -7.44 -17.76 0.01
C ALA A 146 -7.46 -16.52 -0.88
N ASP A 147 -7.24 -15.37 -0.25
CA ASP A 147 -6.99 -14.06 -0.83
C ASP A 147 -5.49 -13.76 -0.84
N GLU A 148 -4.96 -13.51 -2.03
CA GLU A 148 -3.55 -13.18 -2.27
C GLU A 148 -3.41 -11.76 -2.82
N TYR A 149 -2.49 -10.99 -2.24
CA TYR A 149 -2.11 -9.66 -2.73
C TYR A 149 -0.64 -9.65 -3.12
N ASP A 150 -0.37 -9.13 -4.30
CA ASP A 150 0.97 -8.86 -4.80
C ASP A 150 1.16 -7.38 -5.10
N PHE A 151 2.36 -6.89 -4.81
CA PHE A 151 2.72 -5.50 -4.86
C PHE A 151 3.84 -5.28 -5.87
N GLN A 152 3.70 -4.22 -6.66
CA GLN A 152 4.74 -3.68 -7.52
C GLN A 152 4.88 -2.19 -7.24
N LEU A 153 6.13 -1.73 -7.15
CA LEU A 153 6.44 -0.31 -6.96
C LEU A 153 6.87 0.29 -8.30
N GLN A 154 6.47 1.54 -8.54
CA GLN A 154 7.04 2.35 -9.60
C GLN A 154 8.16 3.20 -8.99
N CYS A 155 9.37 3.00 -9.47
CA CYS A 155 10.59 3.70 -9.02
C CYS A 155 11.13 4.53 -10.18
N ALA A 156 11.41 5.82 -9.95
CA ALA A 156 11.89 6.72 -11.00
C ALA A 156 11.04 6.71 -12.30
N GLY A 157 9.72 6.54 -12.18
CA GLY A 157 8.80 6.47 -13.32
C GLY A 157 8.72 5.10 -14.03
N ALA A 158 9.54 4.13 -13.65
CA ALA A 158 9.51 2.78 -14.21
C ALA A 158 8.89 1.78 -13.21
N TRP A 159 8.01 0.90 -13.72
CA TRP A 159 7.46 -0.19 -12.92
C TRP A 159 8.55 -1.23 -12.67
N TRP A 160 8.91 -1.42 -11.41
CA TRP A 160 9.96 -2.34 -11.04
C TRP A 160 9.44 -3.79 -11.13
N THR A 161 10.11 -4.62 -11.93
CA THR A 161 9.65 -5.96 -12.30
C THR A 161 10.03 -7.04 -11.29
N ASN A 162 10.78 -6.71 -10.22
CA ASN A 162 10.84 -7.57 -9.05
C ASN A 162 9.53 -7.42 -8.28
N SER A 163 8.43 -7.90 -8.88
CA SER A 163 7.24 -8.24 -8.11
C SER A 163 7.68 -9.14 -6.98
N SER A 164 7.15 -8.91 -5.79
CA SER A 164 7.07 -10.00 -4.83
C SER A 164 6.44 -11.16 -5.57
N ALA A 165 7.13 -12.28 -5.74
CA ALA A 165 6.55 -13.37 -6.49
C ALA A 165 5.24 -13.74 -5.78
N LEU A 166 4.08 -13.45 -6.41
CA LEU A 166 2.81 -14.15 -6.16
C LEU A 166 3.22 -15.57 -5.85
N HIS A 167 2.98 -15.97 -4.61
CA HIS A 167 3.56 -17.17 -4.07
C HIS A 167 3.37 -18.30 -5.09
N PRO A 168 4.44 -18.85 -5.72
CA PRO A 168 4.28 -19.88 -6.75
C PRO A 168 3.79 -21.22 -6.17
N THR A 169 3.40 -21.23 -4.89
CA THR A 169 2.92 -22.42 -4.20
C THR A 169 1.60 -22.91 -4.77
N ARG A 170 0.76 -22.00 -5.31
CA ARG A 170 -0.49 -22.39 -5.96
C ARG A 170 -0.31 -22.42 -7.47
N ARG A 171 0.06 -23.58 -8.01
CA ARG A 171 0.04 -23.89 -9.47
C ARG A 171 -1.35 -23.79 -10.12
N ARG A 172 -2.35 -23.26 -9.41
CA ARG A 172 -3.75 -23.23 -9.84
C ARG A 172 -4.09 -21.84 -10.33
N ARG A 173 -5.01 -21.78 -11.29
CA ARG A 173 -5.55 -20.52 -11.78
C ARG A 173 -6.45 -19.92 -10.69
N PRO A 174 -6.31 -18.63 -10.34
CA PRO A 174 -7.24 -17.97 -9.43
C PRO A 174 -8.65 -17.97 -10.03
N SER A 175 -9.66 -18.11 -9.17
CA SER A 175 -11.06 -17.99 -9.60
C SER A 175 -11.39 -16.56 -10.00
N ALA A 176 -10.68 -15.60 -9.40
CA ALA A 176 -10.77 -14.22 -9.81
C ALA A 176 -9.45 -13.48 -9.57
N LEU A 177 -9.08 -12.63 -10.53
CA LEU A 177 -7.83 -11.90 -10.59
C LEU A 177 -8.15 -10.46 -10.98
N ASP A 178 -7.60 -9.50 -10.25
CA ASP A 178 -7.73 -8.09 -10.57
C ASP A 178 -6.42 -7.35 -10.31
N THR A 179 -6.14 -6.34 -11.13
CA THR A 179 -4.93 -5.54 -11.02
C THR A 179 -5.30 -4.08 -11.17
N ALA A 180 -4.89 -3.26 -10.20
CA ALA A 180 -5.05 -1.82 -10.25
C ALA A 180 -3.72 -1.14 -9.93
N ALA A 181 -3.52 0.06 -10.46
CA ALA A 181 -2.35 0.88 -10.21
C ALA A 181 -2.75 2.30 -9.84
N VAL A 182 -1.96 2.91 -8.97
CA VAL A 182 -2.08 4.30 -8.58
C VAL A 182 -0.70 4.94 -8.65
N GLU A 183 -0.64 6.12 -9.25
CA GLU A 183 0.59 6.84 -9.49
C GLU A 183 0.48 8.24 -8.88
N CYS A 184 1.58 8.72 -8.31
CA CYS A 184 1.78 10.13 -8.09
C CYS A 184 2.00 10.80 -9.45
N GLY A 185 1.44 11.99 -9.64
CA GLY A 185 1.59 12.73 -10.89
C GLY A 185 3.07 13.10 -11.20
N PRO A 186 3.34 13.59 -12.42
CA PRO A 186 4.70 13.92 -12.86
C PRO A 186 5.45 14.84 -11.87
N GLY A 187 6.70 14.52 -11.57
CA GLY A 187 7.54 15.28 -10.62
C GLY A 187 7.12 15.14 -9.14
N MET A 188 6.27 14.16 -8.82
CA MET A 188 5.85 13.87 -7.46
C MET A 188 6.34 12.50 -7.00
N ALA A 189 6.57 12.39 -5.70
CA ALA A 189 6.90 11.13 -5.03
C ALA A 189 5.85 10.81 -3.99
N ALA A 190 5.70 9.52 -3.68
CA ALA A 190 4.89 9.07 -2.58
C ALA A 190 5.66 9.26 -1.27
N CYS A 191 4.99 9.72 -0.23
CA CYS A 191 5.56 9.82 1.12
C CYS A 191 4.65 9.25 2.21
N GLY A 192 3.56 8.61 1.81
CA GLY A 192 2.68 7.89 2.70
C GLY A 192 1.80 6.91 1.94
N LEU A 193 1.22 5.99 2.70
CA LEU A 193 0.34 4.93 2.25
C LEU A 193 -0.87 4.89 3.18
N GLU A 194 -2.05 5.00 2.63
CA GLU A 194 -3.30 4.67 3.33
C GLU A 194 -3.78 3.31 2.85
N VAL A 195 -4.12 2.45 3.79
CA VAL A 195 -4.69 1.12 3.56
C VAL A 195 -6.06 1.11 4.20
N THR A 196 -7.08 0.79 3.42
CA THR A 196 -8.44 0.57 3.90
C THR A 196 -8.76 -0.90 3.79
N ARG A 197 -9.16 -1.52 4.89
CA ARG A 197 -9.71 -2.87 4.91
C ARG A 197 -11.23 -2.78 4.88
N ALA A 198 -11.84 -3.44 3.91
CA ALA A 198 -13.27 -3.64 3.83
C ALA A 198 -13.60 -5.13 3.98
N ARG A 199 -14.61 -5.46 4.78
CA ARG A 199 -15.10 -6.83 4.95
C ARG A 199 -16.46 -6.98 4.31
N GLN A 200 -16.68 -8.12 3.67
CA GLN A 200 -18.00 -8.49 3.17
C GLN A 200 -18.91 -8.81 4.36
N GLU A 201 -20.09 -8.19 4.45
CA GLU A 201 -20.98 -8.36 5.61
C GLU A 201 -21.47 -9.81 5.78
N ASP A 202 -21.79 -10.46 4.66
CA ASP A 202 -22.29 -11.85 4.63
C ASP A 202 -21.19 -12.87 4.27
N GLY A 203 -19.92 -12.46 4.27
CA GLY A 203 -18.81 -13.26 3.73
C GLY A 203 -17.60 -13.38 4.66
N ASP A 204 -16.67 -14.24 4.22
CA ASP A 204 -15.34 -14.44 4.78
C ASP A 204 -14.26 -13.59 4.08
N VAL A 205 -14.66 -12.82 3.07
CA VAL A 205 -13.73 -12.08 2.23
C VAL A 205 -13.32 -10.75 2.86
N ASP A 206 -12.01 -10.56 2.97
CA ASP A 206 -11.39 -9.31 3.36
C ASP A 206 -10.68 -8.67 2.16
N LEU A 207 -11.02 -7.40 1.93
CA LEU A 207 -10.49 -6.61 0.84
C LEU A 207 -9.61 -5.49 1.33
N LEU A 208 -8.49 -5.28 0.64
CA LEU A 208 -7.62 -4.14 0.86
C LEU A 208 -7.70 -3.18 -0.33
N ASP A 209 -7.89 -1.90 -0.02
CA ASP A 209 -7.77 -0.80 -0.96
C ASP A 209 -6.66 0.15 -0.50
N PHE A 210 -5.97 0.78 -1.45
CA PHE A 210 -4.77 1.56 -1.15
C PHE A 210 -4.77 2.92 -1.81
N ARG A 211 -4.12 3.89 -1.14
CA ARG A 211 -3.88 5.24 -1.63
C ARG A 211 -2.48 5.69 -1.27
N LEU A 212 -1.87 6.46 -2.16
CA LEU A 212 -0.59 7.09 -1.90
C LEU A 212 -0.79 8.54 -1.48
N ARG A 213 -0.01 8.98 -0.50
CA ARG A 213 0.14 10.41 -0.20
C ARG A 213 1.28 10.94 -1.05
N CYS A 214 0.99 11.81 -2.01
CA CYS A 214 1.95 12.33 -2.98
C CYS A 214 2.39 13.75 -2.62
N PHE A 215 3.66 14.06 -2.81
CA PHE A 215 4.23 15.40 -2.61
C PHE A 215 5.17 15.76 -3.78
N SER A 216 5.34 17.05 -4.04
CA SER A 216 6.27 17.54 -5.08
C SER A 216 7.72 17.39 -4.63
N THR A 217 8.58 16.82 -5.49
CA THR A 217 10.01 16.66 -5.18
C THR A 217 10.84 17.92 -5.44
N GLY A 218 10.24 19.00 -5.94
CA GLY A 218 10.88 20.29 -6.13
C GLY A 218 12.02 20.32 -7.17
N THR A 219 12.30 19.21 -7.85
CA THR A 219 13.38 19.08 -8.84
C THR A 219 12.99 19.56 -10.25
N GLY A 220 11.78 20.07 -10.45
CA GLY A 220 11.27 20.57 -11.73
C GLY A 220 11.69 21.99 -12.11
N ALA A 221 12.87 22.45 -11.70
CA ALA A 221 13.36 23.80 -12.02
C ALA A 221 14.81 23.76 -12.52
N ALA A 222 15.04 23.19 -13.71
CA ALA A 222 16.10 23.61 -14.64
C ALA A 222 16.16 22.67 -15.87
N GLU A 223 15.20 22.77 -16.79
CA GLU A 223 15.45 22.38 -18.19
C GLU A 223 14.39 23.06 -19.07
N GLY A 224 14.76 24.18 -19.69
CA GLY A 224 13.86 24.92 -20.57
C GLY A 224 14.22 26.39 -20.80
N GLU A 225 15.47 26.69 -21.13
CA GLU A 225 15.78 27.91 -21.90
C GLU A 225 16.90 27.55 -22.88
N ALA A 226 16.51 27.35 -24.13
CA ALA A 226 17.37 27.31 -25.32
C ALA A 226 16.62 28.03 -26.44
#